data_AF-G6FYA2-F1
#
_entry.id   AF-G6FYA2-F1
#
_cell.length_a   1.000
_cell.length_b   1.000
_cell.length_c   1.000
_cell.angle_alpha   90.00
_cell.angle_beta   90.00
_cell.angle_gamma   90.00
#
_symmetry.space_group_name_H-M   'P 1'
#
loop_
_entity.id
_entity.type
_entity.pdbx_description
1 polymer ?
#
loop_
_entity_poly.entity_id
_entity_poly.type
_entity_poly.pdbx_seq_one_letter_code
_entity_poly.pdbx_strand_id
1 'polypeptide(L)'
;MGNTANAEKSGLTALTAINIAKVLTIVLLLIYSFVFGIQDFRQVIYLCLHVSYCLWWLLEQWLFPQRRQIFSEPVGIGGLILSLLFVGAFYSLPGYLAFTNPVPLSAIATAVALPLYIFGTLINATADIQKLTAKQYGAELVRDDIWRFSRNINYFGDLLRYLSFAVVAGSVWAYLVPAVILIIYLQRVSQKEQSMSVKYTNYADYQKSSSRLIPFVW
;
A
#
# COMPACT_ATOMS: atom_id res chain seq x y z
N MET A 1 -22.93 21.27 -32.56
CA MET A 1 -21.75 22.15 -32.38
C MET A 1 -20.78 21.43 -31.45
N GLY A 2 -19.54 21.33 -31.90
CA GLY A 2 -18.60 20.28 -31.52
C GLY A 2 -17.88 20.47 -30.17
N ASN A 3 -17.26 19.36 -29.77
CA ASN A 3 -16.08 19.21 -28.93
C ASN A 3 -16.11 19.80 -27.52
N THR A 4 -16.17 18.90 -26.54
CA THR A 4 -14.98 18.55 -25.75
C THR A 4 -15.06 17.07 -25.36
N ALA A 5 -14.79 16.19 -26.34
CA ALA A 5 -14.30 14.87 -26.00
C ALA A 5 -13.02 15.08 -25.18
N ASN A 6 -12.97 14.45 -24.02
CA ASN A 6 -11.83 14.43 -23.12
C ASN A 6 -10.54 14.26 -23.93
N ALA A 7 -9.74 15.32 -23.99
CA ALA A 7 -8.34 15.19 -24.32
C ALA A 7 -7.74 14.38 -23.16
N GLU A 8 -7.68 13.05 -23.31
CA GLU A 8 -6.76 12.23 -22.54
C GLU A 8 -5.40 12.89 -22.67
N LYS A 9 -4.95 13.55 -21.61
CA LYS A 9 -3.55 13.96 -21.51
C LYS A 9 -2.76 12.67 -21.52
N SER A 10 -2.27 12.27 -22.68
CA SER A 10 -1.44 11.08 -22.93
C SER A 10 -0.03 11.24 -22.34
N GLY A 11 0.04 11.69 -21.09
CA GLY A 11 1.25 11.77 -20.30
C GLY A 11 1.32 10.59 -19.35
N LEU A 12 2.54 10.14 -19.07
CA LEU A 12 2.80 9.19 -17.99
C LEU A 12 2.27 9.79 -16.66
N THR A 13 1.37 9.09 -15.99
CA THR A 13 0.85 9.49 -14.67
C THR A 13 1.59 8.76 -13.54
N ALA A 14 1.53 9.30 -12.33
CA ALA A 14 2.06 8.62 -11.16
C ALA A 14 1.46 7.23 -10.98
N LEU A 15 0.15 7.06 -11.22
CA LEU A 15 -0.50 5.74 -11.20
C LEU A 15 0.13 4.76 -12.20
N THR A 16 0.34 5.18 -13.46
CA THR A 16 0.98 4.33 -14.47
C THR A 16 2.41 3.96 -14.06
N ALA A 17 3.18 4.91 -13.53
CA ALA A 17 4.53 4.63 -13.02
C ALA A 17 4.54 3.61 -11.87
N ILE A 18 3.59 3.73 -10.92
CA ILE A 18 3.44 2.77 -9.82
C ILE A 18 3.02 1.40 -10.36
N ASN A 19 2.10 1.33 -11.32
CA ASN A 19 1.67 0.06 -11.93
C ASN A 19 2.84 -0.68 -12.59
N ILE A 20 3.65 0.02 -13.38
CA ILE A 20 4.85 -0.55 -13.99
C ILE A 20 5.83 -1.03 -12.91
N ALA A 21 6.02 -0.24 -11.85
CA ALA A 21 6.89 -0.62 -10.74
C ALA A 21 6.37 -1.87 -9.97
N LYS A 22 5.06 -2.03 -9.80
CA LYS A 22 4.46 -3.24 -9.21
C LYS A 22 4.68 -4.47 -10.09
N VAL A 23 4.58 -4.32 -11.42
CA VAL A 23 4.94 -5.40 -12.36
C VAL A 23 6.42 -5.75 -12.23
N LEU A 24 7.30 -4.75 -12.17
CA LEU A 24 8.74 -4.98 -11.94
C LEU A 24 8.99 -5.71 -10.62
N THR A 25 8.26 -5.37 -9.55
CA THR A 25 8.36 -6.08 -8.26
C THR A 25 8.05 -7.56 -8.44
N ILE A 26 6.94 -7.90 -9.13
CA ILE A 26 6.58 -9.29 -9.41
C ILE A 26 7.69 -9.99 -10.20
N VAL A 27 8.19 -9.35 -11.27
CA VAL A 27 9.28 -9.90 -12.09
C VAL A 27 10.53 -10.17 -11.25
N LEU A 28 10.94 -9.26 -10.37
CA LEU A 28 12.09 -9.45 -9.48
C LEU A 28 11.87 -10.63 -8.52
N LEU A 29 10.68 -10.78 -7.94
CA LEU A 29 10.36 -11.92 -7.08
C LEU A 29 10.40 -13.26 -7.82
N LEU A 30 9.93 -13.28 -9.07
CA LEU A 30 10.02 -14.47 -9.93
C LEU A 30 11.48 -14.78 -10.31
N ILE A 31 12.29 -13.76 -10.57
CA ILE A 31 13.73 -13.92 -10.77
C ILE A 31 14.38 -14.51 -9.52
N TYR A 32 14.05 -14.03 -8.32
CA TYR A 32 14.56 -14.62 -7.07
C TYR A 32 14.18 -16.09 -6.94
N SER A 33 12.92 -16.44 -7.27
CA SER A 33 12.49 -17.83 -7.29
C SER A 33 13.24 -18.70 -8.29
N PHE A 34 13.58 -18.16 -9.45
CA PHE A 34 14.34 -18.88 -10.48
C PHE A 34 15.82 -19.03 -10.09
N VAL A 35 16.43 -17.98 -9.54
CA VAL A 35 17.87 -17.92 -9.23
C VAL A 35 18.21 -18.67 -7.93
N PHE A 36 17.43 -18.48 -6.86
CA PHE A 36 17.70 -19.07 -5.55
C PHE A 36 16.92 -20.36 -5.28
N GLY A 37 15.87 -20.61 -6.08
CA GLY A 37 14.98 -21.77 -5.89
C GLY A 37 14.02 -21.61 -4.72
N ILE A 38 13.13 -22.59 -4.58
CA ILE A 38 12.21 -22.73 -3.44
C ILE A 38 12.75 -23.86 -2.57
N GLN A 39 13.23 -23.52 -1.37
CA GLN A 39 13.84 -24.49 -0.46
C GLN A 39 12.87 -24.90 0.65
N ASP A 40 11.99 -23.98 1.08
CA ASP A 40 11.00 -24.23 2.12
C ASP A 40 9.74 -23.34 1.97
N PHE A 41 8.87 -23.38 2.99
CA PHE A 41 7.63 -22.60 3.02
C PHE A 41 7.83 -21.08 3.07
N ARG A 42 9.00 -20.58 3.47
CA ARG A 42 9.33 -19.14 3.50
C ARG A 42 9.14 -18.52 2.12
N GLN A 43 9.75 -19.10 1.10
CA GLN A 43 9.70 -18.55 -0.25
C GLN A 43 8.29 -18.66 -0.84
N VAL A 44 7.62 -19.80 -0.63
CA VAL A 44 6.24 -20.02 -1.07
C VAL A 44 5.30 -18.98 -0.45
N ILE A 45 5.31 -18.85 0.88
CA ILE A 45 4.47 -17.88 1.59
C ILE A 45 4.84 -16.46 1.15
N TYR A 46 6.12 -16.12 1.06
CA TYR A 46 6.53 -14.78 0.64
C TYR A 46 5.99 -14.42 -0.74
N LEU A 47 6.11 -15.32 -1.72
CA LEU A 47 5.53 -15.13 -3.05
C LEU A 47 4.01 -14.98 -2.97
N CYS A 48 3.31 -15.87 -2.27
CA CYS A 48 1.86 -15.79 -2.10
C CYS A 48 1.42 -14.43 -1.53
N LEU A 49 2.09 -13.92 -0.50
CA LEU A 49 1.72 -12.64 0.11
C LEU A 49 2.09 -11.45 -0.80
N HIS A 50 3.34 -11.35 -1.26
CA HIS A 50 3.79 -10.14 -1.94
C HIS A 50 3.28 -10.05 -3.39
N VAL A 51 3.22 -11.17 -4.12
CA VAL A 51 2.67 -11.21 -5.49
C VAL A 51 1.16 -10.96 -5.46
N SER A 52 0.40 -11.58 -4.53
CA SER A 52 -1.04 -11.33 -4.45
C SER A 52 -1.37 -9.89 -4.11
N TYR A 53 -0.57 -9.23 -3.26
CA TYR A 53 -0.70 -7.80 -2.99
C TYR A 53 -0.49 -6.95 -4.26
N CYS A 54 0.57 -7.22 -5.03
CA CYS A 54 0.83 -6.49 -6.28
C CYS A 54 -0.27 -6.76 -7.32
N LEU A 55 -0.75 -8.00 -7.43
CA LEU A 55 -1.86 -8.34 -8.32
C LEU A 55 -3.15 -7.66 -7.89
N TRP A 56 -3.45 -7.63 -6.59
CA TRP A 56 -4.61 -6.92 -6.05
C TRP A 56 -4.58 -5.43 -6.41
N TRP A 57 -3.42 -4.76 -6.26
CA TRP A 57 -3.24 -3.37 -6.67
C TRP A 57 -3.54 -3.12 -8.16
N LEU A 58 -3.15 -4.05 -9.03
CA LEU A 58 -3.41 -3.94 -10.47
C LEU A 58 -4.88 -4.23 -10.79
N LEU A 59 -5.47 -5.24 -10.14
CA LEU A 59 -6.84 -5.68 -10.34
C LEU A 59 -7.86 -4.66 -9.80
N GLU A 60 -7.59 -4.01 -8.67
CA GLU A 60 -8.53 -3.10 -8.01
C GLU A 60 -8.90 -1.90 -8.90
N GLN A 61 -8.02 -1.48 -9.81
CA GLN A 61 -8.28 -0.38 -10.75
C GLN A 61 -9.23 -0.78 -11.88
N TRP A 62 -9.35 -2.08 -12.14
CA TRP A 62 -10.33 -2.62 -13.07
C TRP A 62 -11.67 -2.83 -12.38
N LEU A 63 -11.66 -3.40 -11.16
CA LEU A 63 -12.86 -3.62 -10.35
C LEU A 63 -13.51 -2.31 -9.88
N PHE A 64 -12.69 -1.30 -9.56
CA PHE A 64 -13.13 0.01 -9.06
C PHE A 64 -12.54 1.12 -9.94
N PRO A 65 -13.13 1.42 -11.12
CA PRO A 65 -12.56 2.38 -12.07
C PRO A 65 -12.32 3.78 -11.52
N GLN A 66 -13.08 4.21 -10.50
CA GLN A 66 -12.83 5.50 -9.84
C GLN A 66 -11.45 5.55 -9.16
N ARG A 67 -10.85 4.40 -8.82
CA ARG A 67 -9.46 4.37 -8.34
C ARG A 67 -8.46 4.86 -9.38
N ARG A 68 -8.77 4.86 -10.67
CA ARG A 68 -7.86 5.41 -11.70
C ARG A 68 -7.66 6.93 -11.59
N GLN A 69 -8.52 7.60 -10.82
CA GLN A 69 -8.39 9.03 -10.53
C GLN A 69 -7.40 9.32 -9.39
N ILE A 70 -6.95 8.30 -8.64
CA ILE A 70 -5.89 8.46 -7.65
C ILE A 70 -4.54 8.51 -8.37
N PHE A 71 -3.61 9.32 -7.87
CA PHE A 71 -2.27 9.48 -8.46
C PHE A 71 -2.33 9.86 -9.96
N SER A 72 -3.30 10.70 -10.34
CA SER A 72 -3.50 11.15 -11.73
C SER A 72 -2.56 12.30 -12.12
N GLU A 73 -1.71 12.77 -11.21
CA GLU A 73 -0.70 13.78 -11.51
C GLU A 73 0.27 13.30 -12.60
N PRO A 74 0.58 14.16 -13.59
CA PRO A 74 1.56 13.81 -14.62
C PRO A 74 2.95 13.73 -13.98
N VAL A 75 3.70 12.70 -14.36
CA VAL A 75 5.10 12.51 -13.94
C VAL A 75 5.99 12.39 -15.16
N GLY A 76 7.17 13.01 -15.08
CA GLY A 76 8.21 12.83 -16.09
C GLY A 76 8.96 11.50 -15.92
N ILE A 77 9.97 11.29 -16.77
CA ILE A 77 10.87 10.12 -16.71
C ILE A 77 11.53 9.99 -15.34
N GLY A 78 11.89 11.11 -14.68
CA GLY A 78 12.44 11.08 -13.33
C GLY A 78 11.49 10.45 -12.29
N GLY A 79 10.19 10.75 -12.37
CA GLY A 79 9.17 10.15 -11.51
C GLY A 79 8.95 8.67 -11.80
N LEU A 80 9.07 8.25 -13.06
CA LEU A 80 9.08 6.84 -13.45
C LEU A 80 10.26 6.11 -12.80
N ILE A 81 11.48 6.61 -13.00
CA ILE A 81 12.71 6.00 -12.48
C ILE A 81 12.63 5.89 -10.96
N LEU A 82 12.19 6.95 -10.27
CA LEU A 82 12.01 6.91 -8.83
C LEU A 82 11.00 5.83 -8.41
N SER A 83 9.90 5.68 -9.14
CA SER A 83 8.90 4.63 -8.87
C SER A 83 9.48 3.23 -9.09
N LEU A 84 10.26 3.02 -10.16
CA LEU A 84 10.92 1.74 -10.44
C LEU A 84 11.96 1.39 -9.37
N LEU A 85 12.78 2.36 -8.95
CA LEU A 85 13.79 2.16 -7.90
C LEU A 85 13.13 1.90 -6.54
N PHE A 86 12.10 2.67 -6.19
CA PHE A 86 11.48 2.60 -4.88
C PHE A 86 10.42 1.49 -4.78
N VAL A 87 9.35 1.58 -5.57
CA VAL A 87 8.24 0.62 -5.55
C VAL A 87 8.63 -0.68 -6.26
N GLY A 88 9.48 -0.64 -7.28
CA GLY A 88 9.92 -1.85 -8.00
C GLY A 88 11.02 -2.59 -7.27
N ALA A 89 12.19 -1.97 -7.12
CA ALA A 89 13.38 -2.61 -6.58
C ALA A 89 13.40 -2.62 -5.05
N PHE A 90 13.31 -1.46 -4.37
CA PHE A 90 13.44 -1.40 -2.91
C PHE A 90 12.34 -2.20 -2.19
N TYR A 91 11.10 -2.17 -2.68
CA TYR A 91 10.02 -2.99 -2.09
C TYR A 91 10.25 -4.50 -2.26
N SER A 92 11.04 -4.92 -3.24
CA SER A 92 11.40 -6.34 -3.40
C SER A 92 12.49 -6.81 -2.41
N LEU A 93 13.12 -5.89 -1.66
CA LEU A 93 14.20 -6.20 -0.70
C LEU A 93 13.82 -7.29 0.33
N PRO A 94 12.64 -7.26 1.00
CA PRO A 94 12.27 -8.33 1.93
C PRO A 94 12.13 -9.67 1.21
N GLY A 95 11.80 -9.66 -0.09
CA GLY A 95 11.73 -10.86 -0.92
C GLY A 95 13.10 -11.42 -1.20
N TYR A 96 14.04 -10.58 -1.63
CA TYR A 96 15.44 -10.99 -1.76
C TYR A 96 15.97 -11.62 -0.46
N LEU A 97 15.67 -10.98 0.68
CA LEU A 97 16.06 -11.49 2.00
C LEU A 97 15.34 -12.81 2.35
N ALA A 98 14.07 -12.98 1.99
CA ALA A 98 13.34 -14.22 2.20
C ALA A 98 13.93 -15.39 1.38
N PHE A 99 14.37 -15.12 0.14
CA PHE A 99 14.96 -16.13 -0.74
C PHE A 99 16.40 -16.49 -0.38
N THR A 100 17.12 -15.59 0.28
CA THR A 100 18.52 -15.81 0.67
C THR A 100 18.68 -16.20 2.15
N ASN A 101 17.59 -16.25 2.92
CA ASN A 101 17.62 -16.64 4.32
C ASN A 101 17.73 -18.18 4.44
N PRO A 102 18.84 -18.73 4.97
CA PRO A 102 19.00 -20.17 5.11
C PRO A 102 18.20 -20.75 6.28
N VAL A 103 17.62 -19.90 7.14
CA VAL A 103 16.84 -20.34 8.30
C VAL A 103 15.40 -20.62 7.85
N PRO A 104 14.88 -21.84 8.08
CA PRO A 104 13.49 -22.16 7.74
C PRO A 104 12.49 -21.24 8.44
N LEU A 105 11.34 -21.01 7.79
CA LEU A 105 10.26 -20.24 8.41
C LEU A 105 9.72 -20.97 9.63
N SER A 106 9.75 -20.33 10.80
CA SER A 106 9.22 -20.89 12.03
C SER A 106 7.68 -20.78 12.08
N ALA A 107 7.04 -21.72 12.77
CA ALA A 107 5.59 -21.69 12.97
C ALA A 107 5.12 -20.39 13.66
N ILE A 108 5.91 -19.83 14.57
CA ILE A 108 5.63 -18.54 15.23
C ILE A 108 5.66 -17.40 14.21
N ALA A 109 6.68 -17.34 13.36
CA ALA A 109 6.77 -16.32 12.33
C ALA A 109 5.58 -16.42 11.35
N THR A 110 5.17 -17.64 10.97
CA THR A 110 3.95 -17.87 10.16
C THR A 110 2.69 -17.40 10.88
N ALA A 111 2.53 -17.77 12.15
CA ALA A 111 1.37 -17.41 12.97
C ALA A 111 1.24 -15.90 13.21
N VAL A 112 2.34 -15.15 13.12
CA VAL A 112 2.34 -13.67 13.20
C VAL A 112 2.14 -13.06 11.81
N ALA A 113 2.86 -13.52 10.79
CA ALA A 113 2.83 -12.91 9.46
C ALA A 113 1.47 -13.03 8.77
N LEU A 114 0.83 -14.20 8.84
CA LEU A 114 -0.43 -14.42 8.12
C LEU A 114 -1.57 -13.52 8.64
N PRO A 115 -1.82 -13.41 9.96
CA PRO A 115 -2.80 -12.45 10.46
C PRO A 115 -2.47 -11.00 10.10
N LEU A 116 -1.20 -10.59 10.19
CA LEU A 116 -0.77 -9.25 9.78
C LEU A 116 -1.15 -8.95 8.33
N TYR A 117 -0.89 -9.89 7.42
CA TYR A 117 -1.23 -9.73 6.01
C TYR A 117 -2.74 -9.72 5.78
N ILE A 118 -3.47 -10.68 6.37
CA ILE A 118 -4.92 -10.85 6.16
C ILE A 118 -5.66 -9.64 6.72
N PHE A 119 -5.46 -9.30 7.99
CA PHE A 119 -6.14 -8.15 8.59
C PHE A 119 -5.66 -6.84 7.98
N GLY A 120 -4.37 -6.70 7.65
CA GLY A 120 -3.85 -5.53 6.94
C GLY A 120 -4.55 -5.31 5.59
N THR A 121 -4.72 -6.38 4.81
CA THR A 121 -5.41 -6.36 3.52
C THR A 121 -6.89 -6.02 3.69
N LEU A 122 -7.59 -6.70 4.61
CA LEU A 122 -9.01 -6.46 4.87
C LEU A 122 -9.23 -5.01 5.29
N ILE A 123 -8.50 -4.52 6.30
CA ILE A 123 -8.60 -3.14 6.81
C ILE A 123 -8.36 -2.13 5.69
N ASN A 124 -7.29 -2.30 4.91
CA ASN A 124 -6.93 -1.37 3.83
C ASN A 124 -8.02 -1.33 2.74
N ALA A 125 -8.44 -2.51 2.26
CA ALA A 125 -9.42 -2.61 1.19
C ALA A 125 -10.80 -2.11 1.63
N THR A 126 -11.28 -2.51 2.82
CA THR A 126 -12.59 -2.09 3.32
C THR A 126 -12.64 -0.59 3.60
N ALA A 127 -11.58 -0.02 4.18
CA ALA A 127 -11.51 1.40 4.45
C ALA A 127 -11.61 2.23 3.17
N ASP A 128 -10.83 1.86 2.15
CA ASP A 128 -10.86 2.57 0.88
C ASP A 128 -12.19 2.40 0.14
N ILE A 129 -12.78 1.19 0.12
CA ILE A 129 -14.09 0.95 -0.51
C ILE A 129 -15.17 1.75 0.23
N GLN A 130 -15.24 1.68 1.56
CA GLN A 130 -16.20 2.46 2.35
C GLN A 130 -16.07 3.96 2.04
N LYS A 131 -14.84 4.48 2.01
CA LYS A 131 -14.59 5.89 1.70
C LYS A 131 -15.03 6.24 0.28
N LEU A 132 -14.72 5.40 -0.69
CA LEU A 132 -15.10 5.61 -2.09
C LEU A 132 -16.62 5.63 -2.23
N THR A 133 -17.31 4.65 -1.67
CA THR A 133 -18.78 4.54 -1.69
C THR A 133 -19.42 5.74 -1.00
N ALA A 134 -19.01 6.06 0.23
CA ALA A 134 -19.56 7.22 0.95
C ALA A 134 -19.40 8.52 0.16
N LYS A 135 -18.26 8.70 -0.52
CA LYS A 135 -18.01 9.86 -1.39
C LYS A 135 -18.92 9.92 -2.61
N GLN A 136 -19.24 8.78 -3.21
CA GLN A 136 -20.19 8.70 -4.33
C GLN A 136 -21.61 9.09 -3.90
N TYR A 137 -21.98 8.79 -2.66
CA TYR A 137 -23.26 9.20 -2.07
C TYR A 137 -23.24 10.60 -1.43
N GLY A 138 -22.23 11.42 -1.72
CA GLY A 138 -22.20 12.83 -1.34
C GLY A 138 -21.63 13.11 0.06
N ALA A 139 -20.99 12.14 0.73
CA ALA A 139 -20.38 12.39 2.03
C ALA A 139 -19.23 13.41 1.92
N GLU A 140 -19.32 14.52 2.65
CA GLU A 140 -18.26 15.53 2.70
C GLU A 140 -17.03 15.04 3.50
N LEU A 141 -17.23 14.38 4.63
CA LEU A 141 -16.16 13.83 5.46
C LEU A 141 -16.56 12.44 5.96
N VAL A 142 -15.75 11.44 5.64
CA VAL A 142 -15.95 10.04 6.09
C VAL A 142 -15.25 9.87 7.43
N ARG A 143 -16.03 9.56 8.47
CA ARG A 143 -15.58 9.49 9.87
C ARG A 143 -16.30 8.41 10.69
N ASP A 144 -17.06 7.56 10.03
CA ASP A 144 -17.88 6.48 10.59
C ASP A 144 -17.24 5.10 10.38
N ASP A 145 -17.85 4.07 10.95
CA ASP A 145 -17.41 2.67 10.92
C ASP A 145 -15.92 2.50 11.19
N ILE A 146 -15.13 2.02 10.23
CA ILE A 146 -13.70 1.75 10.45
C ILE A 146 -12.88 3.04 10.58
N TRP A 147 -13.34 4.13 9.95
CA TRP A 147 -12.71 5.44 9.97
C TRP A 147 -12.87 6.12 11.34
N ARG A 148 -13.88 5.76 12.15
CA ARG A 148 -14.04 6.32 13.50
C ARG A 148 -12.83 6.04 14.41
N PHE A 149 -12.12 4.94 14.16
CA PHE A 149 -10.97 4.53 14.98
C PHE A 149 -9.67 5.23 14.58
N SER A 150 -9.48 5.50 13.29
CA SER A 150 -8.27 6.17 12.80
C SER A 150 -8.51 6.93 11.49
N ARG A 151 -8.02 8.18 11.44
CA ARG A 151 -8.12 9.07 10.27
C ARG A 151 -7.29 8.60 9.07
N ASN A 152 -6.40 7.64 9.30
CA ASN A 152 -5.53 7.02 8.28
C ASN A 152 -5.50 5.50 8.45
N ILE A 153 -6.65 4.90 8.78
CA ILE A 153 -6.78 3.46 9.02
C ILE A 153 -6.33 2.60 7.81
N ASN A 154 -6.51 3.10 6.59
CA ASN A 154 -6.02 2.42 5.39
C ASN A 154 -4.48 2.37 5.35
N TYR A 155 -3.78 3.41 5.81
CA TYR A 155 -2.32 3.40 5.93
C TYR A 155 -1.84 2.43 7.00
N PHE A 156 -2.57 2.32 8.11
CA PHE A 156 -2.30 1.30 9.13
C PHE A 156 -2.42 -0.12 8.53
N GLY A 157 -3.49 -0.39 7.79
CA GLY A 157 -3.65 -1.66 7.07
C GLY A 157 -2.49 -1.97 6.11
N ASP A 158 -2.02 -0.96 5.37
CA ASP A 158 -0.86 -1.14 4.47
C ASP A 158 0.43 -1.44 5.24
N LEU A 159 0.67 -0.76 6.37
CA LEU A 159 1.83 -1.04 7.23
C LEU A 159 1.82 -2.46 7.78
N LEU A 160 0.66 -3.00 8.18
CA LEU A 160 0.56 -4.40 8.62
C LEU A 160 0.96 -5.38 7.51
N ARG A 161 0.62 -5.10 6.24
CA ARG A 161 1.07 -5.92 5.11
C ARG A 161 2.58 -5.89 4.96
N TYR A 162 3.22 -4.71 4.97
CA TYR A 162 4.68 -4.65 4.85
C TYR A 162 5.40 -5.30 6.04
N LEU A 163 4.84 -5.19 7.24
CA LEU A 163 5.35 -5.91 8.42
C LEU A 163 5.26 -7.42 8.23
N SER A 164 4.18 -7.94 7.62
CA SER A 164 4.08 -9.37 7.31
C SER A 164 5.22 -9.82 6.39
N PHE A 165 5.59 -9.03 5.37
CA PHE A 165 6.70 -9.35 4.48
C PHE A 165 8.02 -9.37 5.23
N ALA A 166 8.26 -8.42 6.14
CA ALA A 166 9.48 -8.38 6.94
C ALA A 166 9.58 -9.58 7.91
N VAL A 167 8.48 -9.98 8.52
CA VAL A 167 8.41 -11.18 9.38
C VAL A 167 8.73 -12.45 8.57
N VAL A 168 8.12 -12.61 7.38
CA VAL A 168 8.42 -13.76 6.50
C VAL A 168 9.83 -13.70 5.92
N ALA A 169 10.41 -12.52 5.75
CA ALA A 169 11.82 -12.41 5.33
C ALA A 169 12.78 -12.92 6.41
N GLY A 170 12.41 -12.79 7.69
CA GLY A 170 13.21 -13.28 8.82
C GLY A 170 14.56 -12.58 8.95
N SER A 171 14.66 -11.33 8.51
CA SER A 171 15.88 -10.51 8.55
C SER A 171 15.55 -9.12 9.07
N VAL A 172 16.39 -8.58 9.95
CA VAL A 172 16.23 -7.22 10.50
C VAL A 172 16.22 -6.16 9.40
N TRP A 173 16.99 -6.39 8.32
CA TRP A 173 17.07 -5.48 7.18
C TRP A 173 15.77 -5.37 6.38
N ALA A 174 14.91 -6.39 6.48
CA ALA A 174 13.61 -6.36 5.82
C ALA A 174 12.67 -5.29 6.40
N TYR A 175 12.88 -4.90 7.66
CA TYR A 175 12.09 -3.87 8.34
C TYR A 175 12.42 -2.45 7.84
N LEU A 176 13.46 -2.27 7.03
CA LEU A 176 13.72 -0.99 6.36
C LEU A 176 12.54 -0.55 5.49
N VAL A 177 11.89 -1.49 4.79
CA VAL A 177 10.74 -1.17 3.92
C VAL A 177 9.57 -0.59 4.72
N PRO A 178 8.98 -1.29 5.72
CA PRO A 178 7.90 -0.71 6.52
C PRO A 178 8.34 0.55 7.29
N ALA A 179 9.59 0.66 7.73
CA ALA A 179 10.08 1.86 8.41
C ALA A 179 10.10 3.09 7.50
N VAL A 180 10.63 2.96 6.28
CA VAL A 180 10.65 4.07 5.30
C VAL A 180 9.23 4.44 4.90
N ILE A 181 8.35 3.46 4.71
CA ILE A 181 6.94 3.69 4.37
C ILE A 181 6.22 4.43 5.50
N LEU A 182 6.48 4.07 6.76
CA LEU A 182 5.95 4.78 7.92
C LEU A 182 6.37 6.25 7.90
N ILE A 183 7.65 6.55 7.66
CA ILE A 183 8.15 7.94 7.58
C ILE A 183 7.42 8.72 6.48
N ILE A 184 7.28 8.15 5.28
CA ILE A 184 6.54 8.76 4.18
C ILE A 184 5.08 9.01 4.58
N TYR A 185 4.46 8.07 5.28
CA TYR A 185 3.10 8.22 5.77
C TYR A 185 2.99 9.32 6.83
N LEU A 186 3.94 9.47 7.76
CA LEU A 186 3.88 10.54 8.76
C LEU A 186 3.90 11.93 8.10
N GLN A 187 4.69 12.09 7.04
CA GLN A 187 4.74 13.31 6.24
C GLN A 187 3.41 13.55 5.50
N ARG A 188 2.90 12.53 4.79
CA ARG A 188 1.62 12.60 4.06
C ARG A 188 0.45 12.88 5.00
N VAL A 189 0.43 12.27 6.17
CA VAL A 189 -0.59 12.50 7.20
C VAL A 189 -0.54 13.94 7.65
N SER A 190 0.63 14.48 7.99
CA SER A 190 0.74 15.88 8.43
C SER A 190 0.24 16.88 7.37
N GLN A 191 0.61 16.68 6.10
CA GLN A 191 0.12 17.51 4.99
C GLN A 191 -1.41 17.39 4.81
N LYS A 192 -1.92 16.15 4.88
CA LYS A 192 -3.35 15.87 4.78
C LYS A 192 -4.14 16.53 5.91
N GLU A 193 -3.67 16.46 7.16
CA GLU A 193 -4.37 17.07 8.29
C GLU A 193 -4.44 18.60 8.19
N GLN A 194 -3.39 19.25 7.70
CA GLN A 194 -3.40 20.70 7.42
C GLN A 194 -4.47 21.06 6.38
N SER A 195 -4.50 20.33 5.26
CA SER A 195 -5.51 20.52 4.21
C SER A 195 -6.93 20.25 4.71
N MET A 196 -7.12 19.20 5.50
CA MET A 196 -8.44 18.84 6.04
C MET A 196 -8.96 19.84 7.06
N SER A 197 -8.08 20.43 7.87
CA SER A 197 -8.46 21.45 8.87
C SER A 197 -8.97 22.74 8.22
N VAL A 198 -8.44 23.09 7.04
CA VAL A 198 -8.93 24.23 6.26
C VAL A 198 -10.22 23.87 5.51
N LYS A 199 -10.32 22.64 5.01
CA LYS A 199 -11.43 22.20 4.17
C LYS A 199 -12.73 21.90 4.93
N TYR A 200 -12.65 21.34 6.14
CA TYR A 200 -13.82 20.85 6.87
C TYR A 200 -13.94 21.50 8.25
N THR A 201 -15.02 22.24 8.47
CA THR A 201 -15.32 22.91 9.75
C THR A 201 -15.40 21.90 10.91
N ASN A 202 -15.94 20.70 10.67
CA ASN A 202 -16.12 19.66 11.67
C ASN A 202 -14.90 18.74 11.84
N TYR A 203 -13.74 19.09 11.26
CA TYR A 203 -12.55 18.24 11.35
C TYR A 203 -11.98 18.15 12.76
N ALA A 204 -12.06 19.24 13.53
CA ALA A 204 -11.56 19.28 14.90
C ALA A 204 -12.24 18.24 15.81
N ASP A 205 -13.54 18.01 15.63
CA ASP A 205 -14.28 17.00 16.39
C ASP A 205 -13.89 15.59 16.00
N TYR A 206 -13.59 15.36 14.72
CA TYR A 206 -13.05 14.09 14.26
C TYR A 206 -11.65 13.84 14.84
N GLN A 207 -10.80 14.86 14.93
CA GLN A 207 -9.47 14.73 15.54
C GLN A 207 -9.55 14.32 17.02
N LYS A 208 -10.53 14.83 17.77
CA LYS A 208 -10.73 14.49 19.19
C LYS A 208 -11.25 13.08 19.42
N SER A 209 -11.97 12.52 18.45
CA SER A 209 -12.69 11.24 18.58
C SER A 209 -12.02 10.05 17.89
N SER A 210 -10.86 10.26 17.25
CA SER A 210 -10.15 9.22 16.48
C SER A 210 -8.64 9.30 16.68
N SER A 211 -7.95 8.17 16.45
CA SER A 211 -6.49 8.15 16.34
C SER A 211 -6.04 8.70 14.97
N ARG A 212 -4.77 9.08 14.88
CA ARG A 212 -4.10 9.59 13.70
C ARG A 212 -3.73 8.46 12.74
N LEU A 213 -3.16 7.37 13.22
CA LEU A 213 -2.71 6.23 12.41
C LEU A 213 -3.02 4.89 13.08
N ILE A 214 -2.46 4.62 14.26
CA ILE A 214 -2.60 3.35 14.98
C ILE A 214 -3.84 3.45 15.89
N PRO A 215 -4.90 2.66 15.63
CA PRO A 215 -6.11 2.69 16.45
C PRO A 215 -5.80 2.53 17.94
N PHE A 216 -6.41 3.38 18.77
CA PHE A 216 -6.30 3.39 20.23
C PHE A 216 -4.91 3.73 20.80
N VAL A 217 -3.93 4.07 19.96
CA VAL A 217 -2.57 4.39 20.38
C VAL A 217 -2.19 5.79 19.94
N TRP A 218 -2.18 6.04 18.62
CA TRP A 218 -1.72 7.30 18.08
C TRP A 218 -2.43 7.68 16.80
#